data_AF-A0A9E5TDK8-F1
#
_entry.id   AF-A0A9E5TDK8-F1
#
_cell.length_a   1.000
_cell.length_b   1.000
_cell.length_c   1.000
_cell.angle_alpha   90.00
_cell.angle_beta   90.00
_cell.angle_gamma   90.00
#
_symmetry.space_group_name_H-M   'P 1'
#
loop_
_entity.id
_entity.type
_entity.pdbx_description
1 polymer ?
#
loop_
_entity_poly.entity_id
_entity_poly.type
_entity_poly.pdbx_seq_one_letter_code
_entity_poly.pdbx_strand_id
1 'polypeptide(L)'
;AIDARRSTFRPSLDPLEEPKASWEVHTHGGRNPAGLDAVEWARRVETLGAGEILLTSMDADGTQAGYDLELTRAVASAVRIPVIASGGAGTKEHIYEAVTMGGAEAALIASITHYEKMSIASIKSYLSERGIPVRTPSQSTEL
;
A
#
# COMPACT_ATOMS: atom_id res chain seq x y z
N ALA A 1 -0.40 4.35 10.60
CA ALA A 1 -1.08 4.34 9.28
C ALA A 1 -0.90 5.69 8.62
N ILE A 2 -0.80 5.71 7.30
CA ILE A 2 -0.73 6.91 6.47
C ILE A 2 -1.85 6.78 5.44
N ASP A 3 -2.83 7.68 5.51
CA ASP A 3 -3.83 7.83 4.45
C ASP A 3 -3.32 8.93 3.52
N ALA A 4 -3.19 8.62 2.23
CA ALA A 4 -2.59 9.52 1.27
C ALA A 4 -3.48 9.69 0.03
N ARG A 5 -3.61 10.94 -0.43
CA ARG A 5 -4.34 11.29 -1.65
C ARG A 5 -3.40 12.02 -2.60
N ARG A 6 -3.48 11.72 -3.89
CA ARG A 6 -2.72 12.42 -4.93
C ARG A 6 -3.11 13.89 -4.92
N SER A 7 -2.12 14.74 -4.69
CA SER A 7 -2.29 16.18 -4.67
C SER A 7 -1.83 16.76 -6.01
N THR A 8 -2.59 17.72 -6.52
CA THR A 8 -2.18 18.58 -7.64
C THR A 8 -1.28 19.73 -7.18
N PHE A 9 -1.05 19.86 -5.86
CA PHE A 9 -0.34 20.96 -5.27
C PHE A 9 1.10 20.56 -4.87
N ARG A 10 2.07 21.32 -5.35
CA ARG A 10 3.39 21.46 -4.72
C ARG A 10 3.71 22.94 -4.54
N PRO A 11 4.17 23.38 -3.35
CA PRO A 11 5.05 24.53 -3.26
C PRO A 11 6.44 24.08 -3.72
N SER A 12 6.69 24.05 -5.03
CA SER A 12 8.07 24.06 -5.49
C SER A 12 8.62 25.49 -5.28
N LEU A 13 9.71 25.61 -4.53
CA LEU A 13 10.52 26.84 -4.49
C LEU A 13 11.59 26.87 -5.60
N ASP A 14 11.76 25.76 -6.34
CA ASP A 14 12.70 25.64 -7.45
C ASP A 14 11.93 25.59 -8.80
N PRO A 15 11.97 26.67 -9.59
CA PRO A 15 11.29 26.72 -10.89
C PRO A 15 11.90 25.78 -11.95
N LEU A 16 13.01 25.08 -11.66
CA LEU A 16 13.66 24.14 -12.57
C LEU A 16 13.28 22.65 -12.32
N GLU A 17 12.53 22.34 -11.25
CA GLU A 17 12.06 20.96 -11.02
C GLU A 17 10.83 20.63 -11.88
N GLU A 18 10.93 19.54 -12.65
CA GLU A 18 9.78 18.89 -13.28
C GLU A 18 8.74 18.49 -12.21
N PRO A 19 7.44 18.74 -12.43
CA PRO A 19 6.39 18.44 -11.45
C PRO A 19 6.29 16.93 -11.23
N LYS A 20 6.81 16.45 -10.09
CA LYS A 20 6.52 15.10 -9.60
C LYS A 20 5.17 15.08 -8.91
N ALA A 21 4.38 14.05 -9.18
CA ALA A 21 3.19 13.76 -8.38
C ALA A 21 3.58 13.69 -6.90
N SER A 22 2.89 14.45 -6.05
CA SER A 22 2.98 14.40 -4.60
C SER A 22 1.70 13.80 -4.03
N TRP A 23 1.82 13.03 -2.96
CA TRP A 23 0.66 12.56 -2.21
C TRP A 23 0.62 13.31 -0.89
N GLU A 24 -0.52 13.91 -0.58
CA GLU A 24 -0.74 14.61 0.68
C GLU A 24 -1.28 13.63 1.72
N VAL A 25 -0.78 13.73 2.95
CA VAL A 25 -1.30 12.99 4.10
C VAL A 25 -2.65 13.57 4.52
N HIS A 26 -3.61 12.69 4.76
CA HIS A 26 -4.90 13.05 5.34
C HIS A 26 -5.08 12.44 6.73
N THR A 27 -5.91 13.10 7.53
CA THR A 27 -6.29 12.67 8.89
C THR A 27 -7.80 12.66 9.05
N HIS A 28 -8.28 12.25 10.24
CA HIS A 28 -9.70 12.21 10.59
C HIS A 28 -10.53 11.33 9.63
N GLY A 29 -9.96 10.20 9.19
CA GLY A 29 -10.58 9.31 8.21
C GLY A 29 -10.64 9.94 6.82
N GLY A 30 -9.52 10.51 6.36
CA GLY A 30 -9.41 11.11 5.04
C GLY A 30 -9.99 12.52 4.87
N ARG A 31 -10.70 13.06 5.87
CA ARG A 31 -11.44 14.32 5.73
C ARG A 31 -10.58 15.57 5.77
N ASN A 32 -9.46 15.53 6.51
CA ASN A 32 -8.65 16.72 6.77
C ASN A 32 -7.28 16.57 6.10
N PRO A 33 -6.93 17.40 5.10
CA PRO A 33 -5.57 17.47 4.57
C PRO A 33 -4.61 17.97 5.67
N ALA A 34 -3.46 17.32 5.80
CA ALA A 34 -2.48 17.63 6.84
C ALA A 34 -1.38 18.59 6.36
N GLY A 35 -1.30 18.91 5.07
CA GLY A 35 -0.24 19.73 4.51
C GLY A 35 1.14 19.06 4.51
N LEU A 36 1.18 17.72 4.58
CA LEU A 36 2.41 16.93 4.64
C LEU A 36 2.52 16.03 3.42
N ASP A 37 3.71 15.93 2.82
CA ASP A 37 3.99 14.92 1.80
C ASP A 37 4.07 13.53 2.44
N ALA A 38 3.41 12.54 1.83
CA ALA A 38 3.31 11.19 2.36
C ALA A 38 4.65 10.46 2.44
N VAL A 39 5.57 10.71 1.51
CA VAL A 39 6.90 10.08 1.48
C VAL A 39 7.80 10.70 2.54
N GLU A 40 7.80 12.03 2.66
CA GLU A 40 8.51 12.73 3.74
C GLU A 40 7.97 12.34 5.12
N TRP A 41 6.65 12.24 5.25
CA TRP A 41 6.01 11.81 6.47
C TRP A 41 6.36 10.37 6.83
N ALA A 42 6.41 9.46 5.85
CA ALA A 42 6.85 8.08 6.05
C ALA A 42 8.27 8.00 6.64
N ARG A 43 9.22 8.76 6.08
CA ARG A 43 10.58 8.85 6.65
C ARG A 43 10.55 9.41 8.07
N ARG A 44 9.74 10.44 8.31
CA ARG A 44 9.65 11.06 9.64
C ARG A 44 9.13 10.08 10.68
N VAL A 45 8.05 9.35 10.41
CA VAL A 45 7.50 8.40 11.38
C VAL A 45 8.44 7.22 11.65
N GLU A 46 9.22 6.77 10.65
CA GLU A 46 10.30 5.82 10.86
C GLU A 46 11.34 6.36 11.85
N THR A 47 11.82 7.61 11.66
CA THR A 47 12.78 8.22 12.61
C THR A 47 12.23 8.39 14.03
N LEU A 48 10.90 8.46 14.16
CA LEU A 48 10.21 8.54 15.45
C LEU A 48 9.98 7.18 16.10
N GLY A 49 10.36 6.08 15.44
CA GLY A 49 10.31 4.72 15.97
C GLY A 49 9.11 3.89 15.54
N ALA A 50 8.41 4.27 14.45
CA ALA A 50 7.42 3.37 13.86
C ALA A 50 8.08 2.07 13.39
N GLY A 51 7.44 0.92 13.67
CA GLY A 51 7.95 -0.40 13.27
C GLY A 51 7.41 -0.91 11.94
N GLU A 52 6.33 -0.32 11.43
CA GLU A 52 5.65 -0.68 10.18
C GLU A 52 4.73 0.47 9.73
N ILE A 53 4.47 0.57 8.43
CA ILE A 53 3.55 1.54 7.84
C ILE A 53 2.40 0.81 7.13
N LEU A 54 1.18 0.97 7.64
CA LEU A 54 -0.04 0.74 6.86
C LEU A 54 -0.30 1.95 5.95
N LEU A 55 -0.15 1.78 4.64
CA LEU A 55 -0.26 2.85 3.63
C LEU A 55 -1.53 2.67 2.81
N THR A 56 -2.50 3.56 3.02
CA THR A 56 -3.78 3.54 2.28
C THR A 56 -3.77 4.61 1.19
N SER A 57 -3.91 4.19 -0.06
CA SER A 57 -4.23 5.11 -1.16
C SER A 57 -5.71 5.46 -1.14
N MET A 58 -6.03 6.71 -0.86
CA MET A 58 -7.41 7.20 -0.84
C MET A 58 -8.04 7.29 -2.23
N ASP A 59 -7.22 7.40 -3.29
CA ASP A 59 -7.69 7.45 -4.67
C ASP A 59 -8.06 6.05 -5.18
N ALA A 60 -7.33 5.03 -4.73
CA ALA A 60 -7.58 3.64 -5.09
C ALA A 60 -8.63 2.97 -4.20
N ASP A 61 -8.83 3.44 -2.97
CA ASP A 61 -9.72 2.77 -2.01
C ASP A 61 -11.16 2.62 -2.52
N GLY A 62 -11.75 1.45 -2.31
CA GLY A 62 -13.09 1.09 -2.80
C GLY A 62 -13.23 0.84 -4.31
N THR A 63 -12.24 1.19 -5.14
CA THR A 63 -12.36 1.12 -6.61
C THR A 63 -12.30 -0.30 -7.19
N GLN A 64 -11.65 -1.23 -6.49
CA GLN A 64 -11.31 -2.58 -6.99
C GLN A 64 -10.43 -2.56 -8.27
N ALA A 65 -9.78 -1.44 -8.60
CA ALA A 65 -9.03 -1.25 -9.84
C ALA A 65 -7.51 -1.49 -9.69
N GLY A 66 -7.05 -1.91 -8.51
CA GLY A 66 -5.63 -2.08 -8.19
C GLY A 66 -5.18 -1.15 -7.07
N TYR A 67 -4.04 -1.48 -6.45
CA TYR A 67 -3.37 -0.59 -5.50
C TYR A 67 -2.70 0.58 -6.25
N ASP A 68 -2.45 1.71 -5.58
CA ASP A 68 -1.58 2.75 -6.13
C ASP A 68 -0.11 2.29 -6.01
N LEU A 69 0.40 1.65 -7.07
CA LEU A 69 1.76 1.11 -7.13
C LEU A 69 2.82 2.21 -7.09
N GLU A 70 2.50 3.40 -7.61
CA GLU A 70 3.44 4.52 -7.63
C GLU A 70 3.65 5.05 -6.20
N LEU A 71 2.56 5.28 -5.47
CA LEU A 71 2.60 5.65 -4.06
C LEU A 71 3.30 4.58 -3.22
N THR A 72 2.89 3.32 -3.42
CA THR A 72 3.43 2.18 -2.66
C THR A 72 4.94 2.08 -2.85
N ARG A 73 5.41 2.14 -4.09
CA ARG A 73 6.85 2.10 -4.40
C ARG A 73 7.60 3.30 -3.86
N ALA A 74 7.01 4.50 -3.96
CA ALA A 74 7.64 5.72 -3.46
C ALA A 74 7.88 5.66 -1.95
N VAL A 75 6.90 5.17 -1.18
CA VAL A 75 7.01 5.02 0.26
C VAL A 75 7.92 3.84 0.63
N ALA A 76 7.72 2.66 0.04
CA ALA A 76 8.52 1.46 0.33
C ALA A 76 10.02 1.66 0.02
N SER A 77 10.35 2.43 -1.02
CA SER A 77 11.75 2.76 -1.35
C SER A 77 12.35 3.83 -0.42
N ALA A 78 11.53 4.56 0.33
CA ALA A 78 11.97 5.68 1.15
C ALA A 78 12.26 5.31 2.60
N VAL A 79 11.77 4.16 3.07
CA VAL A 79 11.90 3.67 4.45
C VAL A 79 12.53 2.27 4.48
N ARG A 80 13.00 1.84 5.64
CA ARG A 80 13.56 0.50 5.89
C ARG A 80 12.59 -0.42 6.64
N ILE A 81 11.58 0.16 7.29
CA ILE A 81 10.51 -0.60 7.95
C ILE A 81 9.49 -1.17 6.94
N PRO A 82 8.82 -2.29 7.25
CA PRO A 82 7.79 -2.86 6.37
C PRO A 82 6.69 -1.87 6.01
N VAL A 83 6.21 -1.99 4.76
CA VAL A 83 5.07 -1.23 4.24
C VAL A 83 3.98 -2.21 3.83
N ILE A 84 2.77 -1.98 4.33
CA ILE A 84 1.56 -2.69 3.95
C ILE A 84 0.79 -1.83 2.95
N ALA A 85 0.61 -2.33 1.71
CA ALA A 85 -0.24 -1.68 0.71
C ALA A 85 -1.72 -1.86 1.06
N SER A 86 -2.50 -0.77 1.00
CA SER A 86 -3.93 -0.75 1.32
C SER A 86 -4.71 0.15 0.35
N GLY A 87 -5.96 -0.24 0.07
CA GLY A 87 -6.88 0.46 -0.84
C GLY A 87 -6.77 0.00 -2.29
N GLY A 88 -7.87 -0.53 -2.84
CA GLY A 88 -8.04 -0.77 -4.28
C GLY A 88 -7.90 -2.20 -4.80
N ALA A 89 -7.56 -3.18 -3.96
CA ALA A 89 -7.53 -4.59 -4.37
C ALA A 89 -8.87 -5.05 -4.97
N GLY A 90 -8.79 -5.76 -6.09
CA GLY A 90 -9.95 -6.31 -6.81
C GLY A 90 -9.70 -7.71 -7.38
N THR A 91 -8.44 -8.04 -7.63
CA THR A 91 -7.98 -9.34 -8.14
C THR A 91 -6.76 -9.81 -7.34
N LYS A 92 -6.38 -11.09 -7.51
CA LYS A 92 -5.14 -11.65 -6.95
C LYS A 92 -3.89 -11.09 -7.65
N GLU A 93 -4.02 -10.71 -8.92
CA GLU A 93 -3.01 -9.98 -9.70
C GLU A 93 -2.63 -8.66 -9.02
N HIS A 94 -3.61 -7.88 -8.55
CA HIS A 94 -3.33 -6.61 -7.85
C HIS A 94 -2.47 -6.82 -6.59
N ILE A 95 -2.70 -7.92 -5.87
CA ILE A 95 -1.91 -8.26 -4.66
C ILE A 95 -0.48 -8.61 -5.06
N TYR A 96 -0.31 -9.40 -6.11
CA TYR A 96 1.00 -9.74 -6.66
C TYR A 96 1.77 -8.50 -7.10
N GLU A 97 1.11 -7.56 -7.81
CA GLU A 97 1.71 -6.31 -8.23
C GLU A 97 2.14 -5.43 -7.05
N ALA A 98 1.33 -5.36 -5.99
CA ALA A 98 1.66 -4.57 -4.80
C ALA A 98 2.95 -5.06 -4.13
N VAL A 99 3.13 -6.38 -3.98
CA VAL A 99 4.31 -6.96 -3.31
C VAL A 99 5.54 -7.07 -4.22
N THR A 100 5.36 -7.02 -5.54
CA THR A 100 6.47 -7.09 -6.51
C THR A 100 6.84 -5.72 -7.06
N MET A 101 5.97 -5.14 -7.88
CA MET A 101 6.20 -3.84 -8.53
C MET A 101 6.09 -2.67 -7.55
N GLY A 102 5.18 -2.77 -6.59
CA GLY A 102 5.01 -1.79 -5.52
C GLY A 102 6.05 -1.91 -4.41
N GLY A 103 6.69 -3.07 -4.25
CA GLY A 103 7.69 -3.30 -3.20
C GLY A 103 7.13 -3.34 -1.77
N ALA A 104 5.83 -3.54 -1.60
CA ALA A 104 5.23 -3.71 -0.27
C ALA A 104 5.61 -5.07 0.33
N GLU A 105 5.81 -5.12 1.65
CA GLU A 105 6.06 -6.37 2.38
C GLU A 105 4.76 -7.16 2.59
N ALA A 106 3.63 -6.45 2.66
CA ALA A 106 2.31 -7.05 2.79
C ALA A 106 1.24 -6.27 2.03
N ALA A 107 0.09 -6.92 1.83
CA ALA A 107 -1.07 -6.33 1.18
C ALA A 107 -2.30 -6.53 2.08
N LEU A 108 -2.95 -5.43 2.45
CA LEU A 108 -4.22 -5.45 3.18
C LEU A 108 -5.38 -5.55 2.20
N ILE A 109 -6.37 -6.35 2.56
CA ILE A 109 -7.50 -6.70 1.71
C ILE A 109 -8.78 -6.60 2.54
N ALA A 110 -9.81 -5.92 2.03
CA ALA A 110 -11.12 -5.81 2.68
C ALA A 110 -12.27 -6.21 1.74
N SER A 111 -12.58 -5.39 0.74
CA SER A 111 -13.80 -5.55 -0.08
C SER A 111 -13.87 -6.87 -0.86
N ILE A 112 -12.76 -7.32 -1.44
CA ILE A 112 -12.67 -8.58 -2.22
C ILE A 112 -12.97 -9.84 -1.39
N THR A 113 -12.75 -9.82 -0.07
CA THR A 113 -13.07 -10.97 0.81
C THR A 113 -14.45 -10.87 1.45
N HIS A 114 -15.01 -9.66 1.61
CA HIS A 114 -16.34 -9.46 2.20
C HIS A 114 -17.49 -9.78 1.24
N TYR A 115 -17.29 -9.60 -0.07
CA TYR A 115 -18.29 -9.92 -1.10
C TYR A 115 -18.15 -11.34 -1.67
N GLU A 116 -17.47 -12.24 -0.95
CA GLU A 116 -17.25 -13.65 -1.32
C GLU A 116 -16.59 -13.89 -2.70
N LYS A 117 -15.98 -12.87 -3.31
CA LYS A 117 -15.37 -13.00 -4.65
C LYS A 117 -14.11 -13.87 -4.66
N MET A 118 -13.39 -13.98 -3.53
CA MET A 118 -12.13 -14.73 -3.46
C MET A 118 -11.77 -15.19 -2.04
N SER A 119 -11.31 -16.43 -1.90
CA SER A 119 -10.81 -16.95 -0.62
C SER A 119 -9.33 -16.60 -0.39
N ILE A 120 -8.92 -16.45 0.87
CA ILE A 120 -7.52 -16.27 1.25
C ILE A 120 -6.65 -17.43 0.75
N ALA A 121 -7.20 -18.66 0.73
CA ALA A 121 -6.50 -19.83 0.20
C ALA A 121 -6.18 -19.67 -1.28
N SER A 122 -7.14 -19.23 -2.10
CA SER A 122 -6.95 -18.98 -3.54
C SER A 122 -5.87 -17.93 -3.81
N ILE A 123 -5.87 -16.83 -3.03
CA ILE A 123 -4.85 -15.77 -3.12
C ILE A 123 -3.47 -16.33 -2.79
N LYS A 124 -3.34 -17.08 -1.69
CA LYS A 124 -2.07 -17.67 -1.28
C LYS A 124 -1.54 -18.66 -2.31
N SER A 125 -2.38 -19.56 -2.83
CA SER A 125 -1.97 -20.49 -3.90
C SER A 125 -1.46 -19.74 -5.12
N TYR A 126 -2.17 -18.70 -5.56
CA TYR A 126 -1.77 -17.89 -6.70
C TYR A 126 -0.41 -17.19 -6.53
N LEU A 127 -0.16 -16.63 -5.35
CA LEU A 127 1.12 -15.98 -5.02
C LEU A 127 2.25 -17.02 -4.96
N SER A 128 1.99 -18.17 -4.33
CA SER A 128 2.95 -19.27 -4.25
C SER A 128 3.32 -19.83 -5.63
N GLU A 129 2.36 -20.02 -6.53
CA GLU A 129 2.58 -20.46 -7.92
C GLU A 129 3.48 -19.49 -8.71
N ARG A 130 3.57 -18.23 -8.28
CA ARG A 130 4.43 -17.18 -8.87
C ARG A 130 5.74 -16.96 -8.10
N GLY A 131 6.06 -17.86 -7.16
CA GLY A 131 7.31 -17.80 -6.40
C GLY A 131 7.33 -16.78 -5.27
N ILE A 132 6.18 -16.20 -4.89
CA ILE A 132 6.09 -15.34 -3.72
C ILE A 132 5.96 -16.23 -2.47
N PRO A 133 6.89 -16.16 -1.50
CA PRO A 133 6.78 -16.90 -0.26
C PRO A 133 5.52 -16.48 0.50
N VAL A 134 4.66 -17.45 0.80
CA VAL A 134 3.45 -17.22 1.59
C VAL A 134 3.36 -18.26 2.68
N ARG A 135 2.82 -17.86 3.84
CA ARG A 135 2.53 -18.82 4.91
C ARG A 135 1.30 -19.65 4.56
N THR A 136 1.51 -20.91 4.21
CA THR A 136 0.44 -21.93 4.12
C THR A 136 0.08 -22.44 5.52
N PRO A 137 -1.19 -22.81 5.77
CA PRO A 137 -1.51 -23.61 6.96
C PRO A 137 -0.68 -24.89 6.92
N SER A 138 -0.06 -25.27 8.04
CA SER A 138 0.54 -26.60 8.17
C SER A 138 -0.56 -27.64 7.93
N GLN A 139 -0.33 -28.62 7.07
CA GLN A 139 -1.20 -29.79 7.05
C GLN A 139 -1.12 -30.42 8.43
N SER A 140 -2.25 -30.48 9.15
CA SER A 140 -2.36 -31.26 10.36
C SER A 140 -1.90 -32.67 10.02
N THR A 141 -0.76 -33.09 10.55
CA THR A 141 -0.35 -34.48 10.46
C THR A 141 -1.36 -35.26 11.31
N GLU A 142 -2.34 -35.87 10.67
CA GLU A 142 -3.12 -36.93 11.32
C GLU A 142 -2.12 -38.06 11.63
N LEU A 143 -1.89 -38.28 12.91
CA LEU A 143 -1.22 -39.47 13.47
C LEU A 143 -2.25 -40.59 13.63
#